data_AF-A0A1M5VZM7-F1
#
_entry.id   AF-A0A1M5VZM7-F1
#
_cell.length_a   1.000
_cell.length_b   1.000
_cell.length_c   1.000
_cell.angle_alpha   90.00
_cell.angle_beta   90.00
_cell.angle_gamma   90.00
#
_symmetry.space_group_name_H-M   'P 1'
#
loop_
_entity.id
_entity.type
_entity.pdbx_description
1 polymer ?
#
loop_
_entity_poly.entity_id
_entity_poly.type
_entity_poly.pdbx_seq_one_letter_code
_entity_poly.pdbx_strand_id
1 'polypeptide(L)'
;MYILSIEDIKEFTNNIIFARAYKIYKGNKIKNSKIKKSKDNDGIIYKVSADIMGSSIDEVHHTEFFLGEESIVKYYCSCPSFFNYDGPCKHIVALLIAFHYNPHKAHEMEKRQILDKLINNIQGSTKILAKTKYKILMDIILCVQNDLNNPSHSLELRIGEEKKYVVKNMKTFIQCIIEKKELEFGSNFTFSSTTHYFCEEDNKIINMIKELYEFNEINVQLLKDNNESFLFKGKKVYLPESHMKRLLKILKNIKFKIKYDNGEEILGEILNEDLPLEFNIDYIEKYIVIEQISDLPLSLSKDGNYFFYNKKIYHPSMPQIELYKGLFETLKENKKIMIYDDYLKDIEKFIIPAIKKVSKQVNIDDKLKKYLI
;
A
#
# COMPACT_ATOMS: atom_id res chain seq x y z
N MET A 1 -20.01 37.08 30.31
CA MET A 1 -19.03 36.41 31.18
C MET A 1 -18.64 37.43 32.21
N TYR A 2 -18.86 37.16 33.50
CA TYR A 2 -18.38 38.05 34.55
C TYR A 2 -16.87 38.22 34.39
N ILE A 3 -16.45 39.47 34.16
CA ILE A 3 -15.03 39.81 34.05
C ILE A 3 -14.60 40.13 35.47
N LEU A 4 -14.08 39.14 36.18
CA LEU A 4 -13.50 39.31 37.50
C LEU A 4 -12.39 40.37 37.42
N SER A 5 -12.59 41.55 38.00
CA SER A 5 -11.63 42.66 37.99
C SER A 5 -10.54 42.46 39.05
N ILE A 6 -9.47 43.26 38.98
CA ILE A 6 -8.42 43.24 40.02
C ILE A 6 -8.96 43.81 41.33
N GLU A 7 -9.87 44.77 41.25
CA GLU A 7 -10.59 45.35 42.39
C GLU A 7 -11.40 44.27 43.10
N ASP A 8 -12.17 43.45 42.38
CA ASP A 8 -12.93 42.32 42.95
C ASP A 8 -12.01 41.33 43.67
N ILE A 9 -10.83 41.03 43.07
CA ILE A 9 -9.85 40.12 43.68
C ILE A 9 -9.23 40.74 44.94
N LYS A 10 -9.01 42.05 44.97
CA LYS A 10 -8.49 42.75 46.15
C LYS A 10 -9.52 42.79 47.28
N GLU A 11 -10.80 42.96 46.97
CA GLU A 11 -11.89 42.90 47.96
C GLU A 11 -12.09 41.48 48.51
N PHE A 12 -11.86 40.46 47.66
CA PHE A 12 -11.98 39.06 48.03
C PHE A 12 -10.86 38.54 48.95
N THR A 13 -9.78 39.31 49.14
CA THR A 13 -8.62 38.90 49.95
C THR A 13 -8.07 40.08 50.76
N ASN A 14 -6.94 39.89 51.45
CA ASN A 14 -6.26 40.98 52.12
C ASN A 14 -4.98 41.40 51.38
N ASN A 15 -4.50 42.63 51.64
CA ASN A 15 -3.35 43.22 50.97
C ASN A 15 -2.08 42.35 51.04
N ILE A 16 -1.86 41.64 52.14
CA ILE A 16 -0.67 40.79 52.35
C ILE A 16 -0.75 39.56 51.45
N ILE A 17 -1.90 38.89 51.40
CA ILE A 17 -2.13 37.72 50.55
C ILE A 17 -2.09 38.12 49.08
N PHE A 18 -2.73 39.24 48.70
CA PHE A 18 -2.70 39.77 47.35
C PHE A 18 -1.27 40.03 46.86
N ALA A 19 -0.44 40.70 47.66
CA ALA A 19 0.95 40.97 47.29
C ALA A 19 1.77 39.69 47.08
N ARG A 20 1.55 38.66 47.93
CA ARG A 20 2.20 37.34 47.77
C ARG A 20 1.72 36.61 46.52
N ALA A 21 0.42 36.65 46.25
CA ALA A 21 -0.19 36.05 45.07
C ALA A 21 0.30 36.71 43.78
N TYR A 22 0.43 38.04 43.77
CA TYR A 22 0.92 38.79 42.63
C TYR A 22 2.38 38.43 42.28
N LYS A 23 3.22 38.15 43.29
CA LYS A 23 4.58 37.60 43.07
C LYS A 23 4.57 36.22 42.42
N ILE A 24 3.65 35.33 42.82
CA ILE A 24 3.50 33.99 42.23
C ILE A 24 3.09 34.12 40.76
N TYR A 25 2.10 34.97 40.47
CA TYR A 25 1.67 35.25 39.10
C TYR A 25 2.81 35.81 38.24
N LYS A 26 3.50 36.86 38.70
CA LYS A 26 4.64 37.45 37.98
C LYS A 26 5.83 36.50 37.82
N GLY A 27 6.01 35.58 38.77
CA GLY A 27 7.07 34.57 38.73
C GLY A 27 6.78 33.37 37.80
N ASN A 28 5.68 33.38 37.04
CA ASN A 28 5.29 32.30 36.12
C ASN A 28 5.21 30.91 36.77
N LYS A 29 4.78 30.88 38.05
CA LYS A 29 4.69 29.69 38.91
C LYS A 29 3.37 28.90 38.75
N ILE A 30 2.56 29.23 37.75
CA ILE A 30 1.26 28.60 37.50
C ILE A 30 1.41 27.72 36.26
N LYS A 31 1.12 26.41 36.39
CA LYS A 31 1.23 25.41 35.33
C LYS A 31 -0.09 24.66 35.15
N ASN A 32 -0.23 23.96 34.03
CA ASN A 32 -1.34 23.04 33.74
C ASN A 32 -2.75 23.65 33.94
N SER A 33 -2.92 24.95 33.65
CA SER A 33 -4.20 25.63 33.80
C SER A 33 -5.25 25.09 32.84
N LYS A 34 -6.45 24.78 33.35
CA LYS A 34 -7.60 24.27 32.60
C LYS A 34 -8.85 25.06 32.98
N ILE A 35 -9.74 25.24 32.02
CA ILE A 35 -11.06 25.86 32.22
C ILE A 35 -12.12 24.91 31.67
N LYS A 36 -13.13 24.60 32.48
CA LYS A 36 -14.30 23.80 32.08
C LYS A 36 -15.56 24.61 32.32
N LYS A 37 -16.49 24.56 31.36
CA LYS A 37 -17.81 25.18 31.46
C LYS A 37 -18.85 24.12 31.78
N SER A 38 -19.67 24.34 32.81
CA SER A 38 -20.85 23.55 33.15
C SER A 38 -22.07 24.45 33.26
N LYS A 39 -23.26 23.84 33.25
CA LYS A 39 -24.54 24.52 33.44
C LYS A 39 -25.28 23.80 34.55
N ASP A 40 -25.58 24.53 35.63
CA ASP A 40 -26.39 24.05 36.75
C ASP A 40 -27.72 24.83 36.77
N ASN A 41 -28.60 24.54 37.73
CA ASN A 41 -29.92 25.19 37.84
C ASN A 41 -29.82 26.72 38.02
N ASP A 42 -28.71 27.22 38.57
CA ASP A 42 -28.46 28.63 38.88
C ASP A 42 -27.65 29.38 37.80
N GLY A 43 -27.43 28.77 36.63
CA GLY A 43 -26.77 29.42 35.48
C GLY A 43 -25.47 28.75 35.03
N ILE A 44 -24.62 29.52 34.33
CA ILE A 44 -23.34 29.03 33.81
C ILE A 44 -22.27 29.09 34.89
N ILE A 45 -21.59 27.97 35.15
CA ILE A 45 -20.44 27.88 36.06
C ILE A 45 -19.16 27.57 35.29
N TYR A 46 -18.10 28.34 35.55
CA TYR A 46 -16.77 28.08 35.04
C TYR A 46 -15.88 27.50 36.14
N LYS A 47 -15.43 26.27 35.96
CA LYS A 47 -14.40 25.65 36.80
C LYS A 47 -13.02 25.97 36.22
N VAL A 48 -12.20 26.70 36.95
CA VAL A 48 -10.80 26.99 36.61
C VAL A 48 -9.90 26.22 37.56
N SER A 49 -8.93 25.47 37.04
CA SER A 49 -7.99 24.66 37.84
C SER A 49 -6.57 24.80 37.33
N ALA A 50 -5.57 24.80 38.22
CA ALA A 50 -4.15 24.83 37.86
C ALA A 50 -3.25 24.24 38.96
N ASP A 51 -2.00 23.97 38.59
CA ASP A 51 -0.94 23.53 39.49
C ASP A 51 -0.05 24.73 39.82
N ILE A 52 0.09 25.05 41.11
CA ILE A 52 0.81 26.23 41.56
C ILE A 52 2.05 25.81 42.34
N MET A 53 3.23 26.19 41.85
CA MET A 53 4.50 25.89 42.49
C MET A 53 4.62 26.62 43.83
N GLY A 54 4.96 25.88 44.86
CA GLY A 54 5.16 26.33 46.22
C GLY A 54 6.48 27.08 46.42
N SER A 55 7.02 26.95 47.62
CA SER A 55 8.23 27.67 48.03
C SER A 55 9.49 26.91 47.61
N SER A 56 9.45 25.58 47.63
CA SER A 56 10.44 24.70 47.01
C SER A 56 10.04 24.34 45.58
N ILE A 57 11.01 23.89 44.78
CA ILE A 57 10.79 23.55 43.36
C ILE A 57 9.89 22.31 43.18
N ASP A 58 9.89 21.41 44.16
CA ASP A 58 9.13 20.15 44.14
C ASP A 58 7.75 20.26 44.83
N GLU A 59 7.45 21.39 45.47
CA GLU A 59 6.16 21.62 46.11
C GLU A 59 5.16 22.12 45.06
N VAL A 60 4.07 21.38 44.84
CA VAL A 60 3.00 21.74 43.90
C VAL A 60 1.65 21.69 44.61
N HIS A 61 0.86 22.75 44.45
CA HIS A 61 -0.48 22.83 45.02
C HIS A 61 -1.54 22.87 43.92
N HIS A 62 -2.39 21.86 43.90
CA HIS A 62 -3.58 21.82 43.06
C HIS A 62 -4.58 22.84 43.56
N THR A 63 -4.97 23.75 42.68
CA THR A 63 -5.82 24.89 43.02
C THR A 63 -6.95 25.00 42.03
N GLU A 64 -8.16 25.19 42.51
CA GLU A 64 -9.34 25.39 41.67
C GLU A 64 -10.31 26.42 42.24
N PHE A 65 -11.02 27.12 41.36
CA PHE A 65 -12.15 27.95 41.72
C PHE A 65 -13.30 27.80 40.71
N PHE A 66 -14.50 28.10 41.17
CA PHE A 66 -15.74 28.05 40.43
C PHE A 66 -16.31 29.45 40.36
N LEU A 67 -16.48 29.97 39.15
CA LEU A 67 -17.01 31.31 38.89
C LEU A 67 -18.43 31.19 38.35
N GLY A 68 -19.39 31.77 39.05
CA GLY A 68 -20.76 31.94 38.61
C GLY A 68 -20.92 33.21 37.77
N GLU A 69 -22.16 33.64 37.57
CA GLU A 69 -22.46 34.82 36.74
C GLU A 69 -22.13 36.16 37.42
N GLU A 70 -22.02 36.20 38.75
CA GLU A 70 -21.79 37.44 39.50
C GLU A 70 -20.74 37.31 40.61
N SER A 71 -20.30 36.10 40.95
CA SER A 71 -19.41 35.88 42.09
C SER A 71 -18.60 34.58 41.98
N ILE A 72 -17.58 34.47 42.85
CA ILE A 72 -16.83 33.24 43.07
C ILE A 72 -17.70 32.33 43.95
N VAL A 73 -18.15 31.21 43.39
CA VAL A 73 -19.07 30.26 44.04
C VAL A 73 -18.32 29.39 45.05
N LYS A 74 -17.15 28.88 44.66
CA LYS A 74 -16.35 27.97 45.49
C LYS A 74 -14.89 28.03 45.07
N TYR A 75 -14.01 27.72 46.00
CA TYR A 75 -12.58 27.59 45.74
C TYR A 75 -11.96 26.51 46.63
N TYR A 76 -10.86 25.93 46.15
CA TYR A 76 -10.11 24.90 46.86
C TYR A 76 -8.62 25.02 46.52
N CYS A 77 -7.77 24.74 47.50
CA CYS A 77 -6.34 24.55 47.27
C CYS A 77 -5.80 23.45 48.18
N SER A 78 -4.91 22.61 47.64
CA SER A 78 -4.25 21.54 48.40
C SER A 78 -3.11 22.03 49.32
N CYS A 79 -2.91 23.33 49.49
CA CYS A 79 -1.83 23.86 50.33
C CYS A 79 -2.19 23.86 51.83
N PRO A 80 -1.23 23.65 52.74
CA PRO A 80 -1.50 23.62 54.18
C PRO A 80 -2.18 24.89 54.72
N SER A 81 -1.84 26.06 54.18
CA SER A 81 -2.42 27.33 54.59
C SER A 81 -3.93 27.43 54.33
N PHE A 82 -4.47 26.66 53.39
CA PHE A 82 -5.90 26.65 53.09
C PHE A 82 -6.73 26.01 54.20
N PHE A 83 -6.14 25.05 54.94
CA PHE A 83 -6.83 24.35 56.03
C PHE A 83 -6.72 25.06 57.38
N ASN A 84 -5.80 26.03 57.49
CA ASN A 84 -5.43 26.68 58.76
C ASN A 84 -5.85 28.16 58.84
N TYR A 85 -6.54 28.68 57.83
CA TYR A 85 -6.93 30.08 57.74
C TYR A 85 -8.29 30.25 57.06
N ASP A 86 -9.14 31.09 57.64
CA ASP A 86 -10.40 31.49 57.00
C ASP A 86 -10.12 32.50 55.88
N GLY A 87 -10.16 32.02 54.64
CA GLY A 87 -10.08 32.84 53.43
C GLY A 87 -9.22 32.23 52.31
N PRO A 88 -9.16 32.88 51.13
CA PRO A 88 -8.41 32.35 50.00
C PRO A 88 -6.91 32.44 50.26
N CYS A 89 -6.20 31.33 50.06
CA CYS A 89 -4.74 31.31 50.15
C CYS A 89 -4.11 32.07 48.96
N LYS A 90 -2.81 32.38 49.08
CA LYS A 90 -2.03 33.06 48.01
C LYS A 90 -2.09 32.33 46.64
N HIS A 91 -2.29 31.01 46.63
CA HIS A 91 -2.37 30.21 45.41
C HIS A 91 -3.73 30.42 44.70
N ILE A 92 -4.84 30.42 45.45
CA ILE A 92 -6.17 30.74 44.91
C ILE A 92 -6.18 32.13 44.30
N VAL A 93 -5.66 33.12 45.05
CA VAL A 93 -5.58 34.51 44.57
C VAL A 93 -4.67 34.63 43.35
N ALA A 94 -3.56 33.88 43.29
CA ALA A 94 -2.67 33.89 42.11
C ALA A 94 -3.37 33.32 40.87
N LEU A 95 -4.21 32.29 41.03
CA LEU A 95 -5.01 31.73 39.95
C LEU A 95 -6.09 32.72 39.46
N LEU A 96 -6.75 33.43 40.38
CA LEU A 96 -7.71 34.49 40.06
C LEU A 96 -7.04 35.64 39.27
N ILE A 97 -5.85 36.09 39.70
CA ILE A 97 -5.06 37.11 38.98
C ILE A 97 -4.69 36.62 37.57
N ALA A 98 -4.26 35.35 37.46
CA ALA A 98 -3.92 34.77 36.16
C ALA A 98 -5.13 34.71 35.21
N PHE A 99 -6.31 34.37 35.76
CA PHE A 99 -7.57 34.37 35.04
C PHE A 99 -7.99 35.78 34.60
N HIS A 100 -7.88 36.78 35.48
CA HIS A 100 -8.18 38.19 35.16
C HIS A 100 -7.36 38.70 33.97
N TYR A 101 -6.03 38.52 34.00
CA TYR A 101 -5.16 39.06 32.97
C TYR A 101 -5.18 38.26 31.67
N ASN A 102 -5.62 37.00 31.70
CA ASN A 102 -5.56 36.12 30.54
C ASN A 102 -6.78 35.17 30.43
N PRO A 103 -8.01 35.69 30.38
CA PRO A 103 -9.22 34.87 30.30
C PRO A 103 -9.26 34.01 29.02
N HIS A 104 -8.54 34.42 27.97
CA HIS A 104 -8.50 33.77 26.65
C HIS A 104 -7.32 32.81 26.42
N LYS A 105 -6.26 32.81 27.25
CA LYS A 105 -5.03 32.04 26.97
C LYS A 105 -5.20 30.52 27.05
N ALA A 106 -6.17 30.02 27.80
CA ALA A 106 -6.42 28.58 27.88
C ALA A 106 -6.90 27.99 26.53
N HIS A 107 -7.71 28.73 25.77
CA HIS A 107 -8.23 28.28 24.48
C HIS A 107 -7.22 28.48 23.34
N GLU A 108 -6.37 29.51 23.42
CA GLU A 108 -5.29 29.74 22.46
C GLU A 108 -4.12 28.76 22.60
N MET A 109 -3.77 28.34 23.82
CA MET A 109 -2.70 27.36 24.04
C MET A 109 -3.00 25.99 23.41
N GLU A 110 -4.25 25.53 23.47
CA GLU A 110 -4.67 24.27 22.83
C GLU A 110 -4.61 24.37 21.31
N LYS A 111 -5.11 25.47 20.73
CA LYS A 111 -5.02 25.74 19.29
C LYS A 111 -3.57 25.90 18.82
N ARG A 112 -2.71 26.51 19.63
CA ARG A 112 -1.29 26.67 19.31
C ARG A 112 -0.53 25.35 19.35
N GLN A 113 -0.85 24.45 20.26
CA GLN A 113 -0.28 23.09 20.27
C GLN A 113 -0.68 22.29 19.02
N ILE A 114 -1.94 22.41 18.57
CA ILE A 114 -2.39 21.79 17.32
C ILE A 114 -1.63 22.39 16.13
N LEU A 115 -1.49 23.72 16.09
CA LEU A 115 -0.76 24.43 15.04
C LEU A 115 0.72 24.05 15.02
N ASP A 116 1.39 24.01 16.17
CA ASP A 116 2.81 23.66 16.27
C ASP A 116 3.04 22.19 15.88
N LYS A 117 2.10 21.29 16.21
CA LYS A 117 2.11 19.89 15.73
C LYS A 117 1.94 19.81 14.21
N LEU A 118 1.03 20.61 13.64
CA LEU A 118 0.83 20.73 12.19
C LEU A 118 2.06 21.29 11.50
N ILE A 119 2.66 22.36 12.03
CA ILE A 119 3.88 22.98 11.52
C ILE A 119 5.03 21.98 11.56
N ASN A 120 5.23 21.25 12.67
CA ASN A 120 6.28 20.23 12.77
C ASN A 120 6.08 19.08 11.77
N ASN A 121 4.85 18.62 11.58
CA ASN A 121 4.54 17.59 10.58
C ASN A 121 4.80 18.08 9.14
N ILE A 122 4.43 19.32 8.84
CA ILE A 122 4.65 19.94 7.51
C ILE A 122 6.14 20.25 7.30
N GLN A 123 6.85 20.75 8.31
CA GLN A 123 8.29 21.04 8.24
C GLN A 123 9.13 19.77 8.11
N GLY A 124 8.75 18.69 8.81
CA GLY A 124 9.32 17.35 8.59
C GLY A 124 9.12 16.88 7.15
N SER A 125 7.95 17.16 6.57
CA SER A 125 7.62 16.80 5.18
C SER A 125 8.36 17.64 4.13
N THR A 126 8.53 18.95 4.36
CA THR A 126 9.21 19.87 3.43
C THR A 126 10.73 19.68 3.38
N LYS A 127 11.36 19.26 4.49
CA LYS A 127 12.79 18.84 4.47
C LYS A 127 13.04 17.58 3.62
N ILE A 128 12.05 16.69 3.49
CA ILE A 128 12.13 15.49 2.63
C ILE A 128 12.02 15.88 1.14
N LEU A 129 11.21 16.90 0.82
CA LEU A 129 11.00 17.39 -0.55
C LEU A 129 12.23 18.11 -1.14
N ALA A 130 13.12 18.64 -0.30
CA ALA A 130 14.32 19.37 -0.73
C ALA A 130 15.53 18.47 -1.06
N LYS A 131 15.45 17.15 -0.81
CA LYS A 131 16.54 16.22 -1.17
C LYS A 131 16.37 15.75 -2.60
N THR A 132 17.44 15.85 -3.40
CA THR A 132 17.56 15.14 -4.68
C THR A 132 17.34 13.66 -4.44
N LYS A 133 16.35 13.08 -5.10
CA LYS A 133 16.11 11.64 -5.05
C LYS A 133 17.02 10.90 -6.03
N TYR A 134 17.49 9.73 -5.64
CA TYR A 134 18.30 8.86 -6.46
C TYR A 134 17.42 7.89 -7.26
N LYS A 135 17.76 7.69 -8.55
CA LYS A 135 17.04 6.76 -9.40
C LYS A 135 17.41 5.33 -9.01
N ILE A 136 16.40 4.47 -8.82
CA ILE A 136 16.60 3.04 -8.66
C ILE A 136 16.46 2.34 -10.00
N LEU A 137 17.42 1.47 -10.31
CA LEU A 137 17.36 0.53 -11.41
C LEU A 137 16.55 -0.69 -10.97
N MET A 138 15.61 -1.13 -11.81
CA MET A 138 14.80 -2.32 -11.57
C MET A 138 15.08 -3.38 -12.65
N ASP A 139 15.12 -4.65 -12.27
CA ASP A 139 14.92 -5.79 -13.17
C ASP A 139 13.56 -6.39 -12.85
N ILE A 140 12.80 -6.69 -13.90
CA ILE A 140 11.51 -7.38 -13.80
C ILE A 140 11.70 -8.79 -14.33
N ILE A 141 11.39 -9.79 -13.52
CA ILE A 141 11.44 -11.19 -13.89
C ILE A 141 10.01 -11.73 -13.85
N LEU A 142 9.46 -12.02 -15.03
CA LEU A 142 8.19 -12.69 -15.19
C LEU A 142 8.39 -14.21 -15.05
N CYS A 143 7.86 -14.77 -13.97
CA CYS A 143 7.90 -16.20 -13.70
C CYS A 143 6.65 -16.88 -14.30
N VAL A 144 6.89 -17.77 -15.24
CA VAL A 144 5.88 -18.54 -15.97
C VAL A 144 6.01 -20.00 -15.56
N GLN A 145 4.93 -20.65 -15.13
CA GLN A 145 4.94 -22.07 -14.74
C GLN A 145 4.31 -22.93 -15.83
N ASN A 146 4.86 -24.12 -16.05
CA ASN A 146 4.35 -25.13 -16.96
C ASN A 146 3.19 -25.90 -16.33
N ASP A 147 2.08 -25.21 -16.10
CA ASP A 147 0.79 -25.82 -15.77
C ASP A 147 -0.23 -25.35 -16.80
N LEU A 148 -0.51 -26.22 -17.78
CA LEU A 148 -1.48 -25.95 -18.84
C LEU A 148 -2.93 -25.88 -18.31
N ASN A 149 -3.21 -26.43 -17.13
CA ASN A 149 -4.55 -26.46 -16.53
C ASN A 149 -4.81 -25.27 -15.62
N ASN A 150 -3.84 -24.89 -14.81
CA ASN A 150 -3.92 -23.77 -13.88
C ASN A 150 -2.65 -22.91 -13.94
N PRO A 151 -2.41 -22.18 -15.04
CA PRO A 151 -1.21 -21.37 -15.18
C PRO A 151 -1.21 -20.27 -14.11
N SER A 152 -0.22 -20.34 -13.21
CA SER A 152 -0.02 -19.36 -12.13
C SER A 152 1.22 -18.54 -12.43
N HIS A 153 1.02 -17.28 -12.79
CA HIS A 153 2.10 -16.36 -13.14
C HIS A 153 2.46 -15.47 -11.97
N SER A 154 3.75 -15.18 -11.84
CA SER A 154 4.25 -14.32 -10.77
C SER A 154 5.36 -13.39 -11.25
N LEU A 155 5.61 -12.34 -10.48
CA LEU A 155 6.75 -11.44 -10.67
C LEU A 155 7.76 -11.62 -9.55
N GLU A 156 9.02 -11.57 -9.92
CA GLU A 156 10.15 -11.29 -9.03
C GLU A 156 10.82 -9.98 -9.46
N LEU A 157 11.38 -9.25 -8.51
CA LEU A 157 12.08 -8.00 -8.77
C LEU A 157 13.52 -8.05 -8.26
N ARG A 158 14.41 -7.35 -8.97
CA ARG A 158 15.70 -6.92 -8.41
C ARG A 158 15.81 -5.41 -8.49
N ILE A 159 16.32 -4.77 -7.44
CA ILE A 159 16.44 -3.31 -7.39
C ILE A 159 17.80 -2.86 -6.85
N GLY A 160 18.25 -1.68 -7.23
CA GLY A 160 19.45 -1.04 -6.67
C GLY A 160 19.86 0.21 -7.45
N GLU A 161 20.87 0.93 -6.96
CA GLU A 161 21.38 2.13 -7.63
C GLU A 161 22.36 1.77 -8.76
N GLU A 162 23.32 0.89 -8.47
CA GLU A 162 24.32 0.38 -9.43
C GLU A 162 24.22 -1.14 -9.55
N LYS A 163 24.39 -1.83 -8.41
CA LYS A 163 24.20 -3.27 -8.28
C LYS A 163 22.76 -3.56 -7.88
N LYS A 164 22.09 -4.43 -8.65
CA LYS A 164 20.72 -4.86 -8.34
C LYS A 164 20.71 -6.03 -7.36
N TYR A 165 19.86 -5.93 -6.34
CA TYR A 165 19.66 -6.93 -5.29
C TYR A 165 18.28 -7.57 -5.44
N VAL A 166 18.17 -8.88 -5.17
CA VAL A 166 16.88 -9.58 -5.20
C VAL A 166 15.99 -9.08 -4.07
N VAL A 167 14.75 -8.75 -4.39
CA VAL A 167 13.70 -8.52 -3.41
C VAL A 167 13.30 -9.85 -2.79
N LYS A 168 13.90 -10.20 -1.65
CA LYS A 168 13.70 -11.50 -0.98
C LYS A 168 12.28 -11.68 -0.43
N ASN A 169 11.63 -10.60 -0.02
CA ASN A 169 10.25 -10.59 0.45
C ASN A 169 9.47 -9.44 -0.21
N MET A 170 8.63 -9.79 -1.17
CA MET A 170 7.86 -8.83 -1.96
C MET A 170 6.81 -8.09 -1.12
N LYS A 171 6.18 -8.78 -0.16
CA LYS A 171 5.19 -8.18 0.75
C LYS A 171 5.84 -7.08 1.59
N THR A 172 6.95 -7.41 2.26
CA THR A 172 7.70 -6.45 3.08
C THR A 172 8.22 -5.27 2.27
N PHE A 173 8.71 -5.53 1.05
CA PHE A 173 9.18 -4.47 0.16
C PHE A 173 8.10 -3.44 -0.17
N ILE A 174 6.91 -3.89 -0.56
CA ILE A 174 5.79 -3.01 -0.90
C ILE A 174 5.27 -2.28 0.34
N GLN A 175 5.21 -2.98 1.48
CA GLN A 175 4.87 -2.36 2.77
C GLN A 175 5.84 -1.22 3.12
N CYS A 176 7.16 -1.42 2.99
CA CYS A 176 8.15 -0.36 3.24
C CYS A 176 7.98 0.84 2.31
N ILE A 177 7.62 0.62 1.03
CA ILE A 177 7.33 1.70 0.09
C ILE A 177 6.13 2.53 0.59
N ILE A 178 5.04 1.88 0.98
CA ILE A 178 3.79 2.52 1.44
C ILE A 178 4.03 3.28 2.74
N GLU A 179 4.67 2.64 3.72
CA GLU A 179 4.93 3.21 5.05
C GLU A 179 6.10 4.21 5.07
N LYS A 180 6.78 4.40 3.93
CA LYS A 180 7.98 5.24 3.78
C LYS A 180 9.10 4.85 4.76
N LYS A 181 9.24 3.55 5.00
CA LYS A 181 10.30 2.97 5.82
C LYS A 181 11.49 2.57 4.94
N GLU A 182 12.65 2.49 5.58
CA GLU A 182 13.85 1.96 4.96
C GLU A 182 13.80 0.43 4.92
N LEU A 183 14.41 -0.15 3.88
CA LEU A 183 14.58 -1.60 3.75
C LEU A 183 16.01 -1.91 3.35
N GLU A 184 16.72 -2.60 4.25
CA GLU A 184 18.09 -3.04 4.00
C GLU A 184 18.10 -4.28 3.11
N PHE A 185 18.88 -4.23 2.03
CA PHE A 185 19.11 -5.37 1.13
C PHE A 185 20.47 -6.05 1.38
N GLY A 186 21.39 -5.32 2.03
CA GLY A 186 22.70 -5.77 2.47
C GLY A 186 23.56 -4.57 2.90
N SER A 187 24.83 -4.82 3.23
CA SER A 187 25.73 -3.81 3.83
C SER A 187 25.89 -2.52 3.02
N ASN A 188 25.69 -2.59 1.70
CA ASN A 188 25.98 -1.47 0.78
C ASN A 188 24.72 -0.90 0.11
N PHE A 189 23.52 -1.37 0.48
CA PHE A 189 22.29 -0.85 -0.14
C PHE A 189 21.09 -0.93 0.79
N THR A 190 20.52 0.25 1.05
CA THR A 190 19.28 0.43 1.81
C THR A 190 18.32 1.24 0.95
N PHE A 191 17.20 0.61 0.59
CA PHE A 191 16.15 1.28 -0.16
C PHE A 191 15.30 2.16 0.76
N SER A 192 14.89 3.33 0.27
CA SER A 192 13.94 4.20 0.97
C SER A 192 13.15 5.04 -0.03
N SER A 193 11.82 5.01 0.01
CA SER A 193 10.97 5.80 -0.91
C SER A 193 11.04 7.33 -0.67
N THR A 194 11.69 7.73 0.43
CA THR A 194 11.97 9.15 0.74
C THR A 194 13.17 9.69 -0.04
N THR A 195 14.20 8.88 -0.24
CA THR A 195 15.44 9.25 -0.94
C THR A 195 15.56 8.66 -2.33
N HIS A 196 14.73 7.70 -2.69
CA HIS A 196 14.78 7.01 -3.99
C HIS A 196 13.50 7.19 -4.80
N TYR A 197 13.62 7.05 -6.12
CA TYR A 197 12.50 7.01 -7.05
C TYR A 197 12.70 5.97 -8.16
N PHE A 198 11.60 5.41 -8.65
CA PHE A 198 11.58 4.59 -9.87
C PHE A 198 11.25 5.46 -11.08
N CYS A 199 11.66 5.05 -12.29
CA CYS A 199 11.19 5.74 -13.50
C CYS A 199 9.68 5.57 -13.70
N GLU A 200 9.12 6.25 -14.71
CA GLU A 200 7.67 6.25 -14.92
C GLU A 200 7.12 4.84 -15.21
N GLU A 201 7.81 4.08 -16.07
CA GLU A 201 7.41 2.72 -16.46
C GLU A 201 7.52 1.75 -15.29
N ASP A 202 8.60 1.82 -14.52
CA ASP A 202 8.81 1.01 -13.32
C ASP A 202 7.75 1.33 -12.26
N ASN A 203 7.39 2.61 -12.09
CA ASN A 203 6.32 3.03 -11.18
C ASN A 203 4.96 2.46 -11.56
N LYS A 204 4.66 2.26 -12.86
CA LYS A 204 3.40 1.61 -13.29
C LYS A 204 3.32 0.18 -12.73
N ILE A 205 4.43 -0.55 -12.70
CA ILE A 205 4.50 -1.90 -12.11
C ILE A 205 4.43 -1.84 -10.59
N ILE A 206 5.18 -0.94 -9.95
CA ILE A 206 5.14 -0.80 -8.48
C ILE A 206 3.72 -0.45 -8.00
N ASN A 207 3.02 0.44 -8.69
CA ASN A 207 1.64 0.79 -8.33
C ASN A 207 0.68 -0.40 -8.55
N MET A 208 0.85 -1.16 -9.62
CA MET A 208 0.09 -2.40 -9.82
C MET A 208 0.32 -3.41 -8.68
N ILE A 209 1.55 -3.54 -8.17
CA ILE A 209 1.85 -4.44 -7.06
C ILE A 209 1.27 -3.89 -5.73
N LYS A 210 1.22 -2.56 -5.53
CA LYS A 210 0.53 -1.95 -4.38
C LYS A 210 -0.97 -2.26 -4.38
N GLU A 211 -1.63 -2.18 -5.54
CA GLU A 211 -3.04 -2.58 -5.67
C GLU A 211 -3.25 -4.04 -5.23
N LEU A 212 -2.36 -4.95 -5.64
CA LEU A 212 -2.38 -6.35 -5.21
C LEU A 212 -2.14 -6.51 -3.70
N TYR A 213 -1.26 -5.68 -3.12
CA TYR A 213 -1.00 -5.67 -1.69
C TYR A 213 -2.24 -5.24 -0.90
N GLU A 214 -2.88 -4.14 -1.28
CA GLU A 214 -4.11 -3.66 -0.64
C GLU A 214 -5.23 -4.71 -0.71
N PHE A 215 -5.43 -5.32 -1.89
CA PHE A 215 -6.38 -6.40 -2.07
C PHE A 215 -6.06 -7.62 -1.17
N ASN A 216 -4.78 -7.99 -1.08
CA ASN A 216 -4.35 -9.08 -0.21
C ASN A 216 -4.64 -8.78 1.27
N GLU A 217 -4.32 -7.57 1.75
CA GLU A 217 -4.50 -7.21 3.17
C GLU A 217 -5.98 -7.19 3.58
N ILE A 218 -6.88 -6.70 2.71
CA ILE A 218 -8.33 -6.75 2.95
C ILE A 218 -8.80 -8.20 3.14
N ASN A 219 -8.36 -9.12 2.26
CA ASN A 219 -8.75 -10.53 2.36
C ASN A 219 -8.23 -11.19 3.64
N VAL A 220 -6.99 -10.92 4.03
CA VAL A 220 -6.41 -11.44 5.29
C VAL A 220 -7.22 -10.96 6.50
N GLN A 221 -7.63 -9.69 6.53
CA GLN A 221 -8.43 -9.14 7.64
C GLN A 221 -9.82 -9.78 7.75
N LEU A 222 -10.46 -10.06 6.60
CA LEU A 222 -11.82 -10.61 6.56
C LEU A 222 -11.88 -12.10 6.91
N LEU A 223 -10.88 -12.89 6.50
CA LEU A 223 -10.92 -14.35 6.62
C LEU A 223 -10.47 -14.89 7.98
N LYS A 224 -9.92 -14.05 8.88
CA LYS A 224 -9.43 -14.42 10.23
C LYS A 224 -8.52 -15.66 10.30
N ASP A 225 -7.97 -16.08 9.16
CA ASP A 225 -7.13 -17.25 9.05
C ASP A 225 -5.68 -16.80 8.92
N ASN A 226 -4.81 -17.30 9.79
CA ASN A 226 -3.40 -16.90 9.89
C ASN A 226 -2.53 -17.45 8.73
N ASN A 227 -3.13 -18.08 7.73
CA ASN A 227 -2.40 -18.80 6.69
C ASN A 227 -2.23 -17.98 5.41
N GLU A 228 -0.97 -17.56 5.23
CA GLU A 228 -0.30 -17.09 4.01
C GLU A 228 -0.98 -16.00 3.17
N SER A 229 -0.22 -14.95 2.88
CA SER A 229 -0.55 -14.04 1.79
C SER A 229 -0.63 -14.82 0.46
N PHE A 230 -1.83 -15.09 -0.01
CA PHE A 230 -2.06 -15.91 -1.20
C PHE A 230 -1.44 -15.28 -2.45
N LEU A 231 -1.34 -13.94 -2.50
CA LEU A 231 -0.67 -13.23 -3.60
C LEU A 231 0.82 -13.00 -3.36
N PHE A 232 1.33 -13.02 -2.14
CA PHE A 232 2.75 -12.73 -1.88
C PHE A 232 3.43 -13.89 -1.15
N LYS A 233 4.34 -14.58 -1.85
CA LYS A 233 5.10 -15.70 -1.28
C LYS A 233 6.59 -15.46 -1.46
N GLY A 234 7.27 -15.10 -0.37
CA GLY A 234 8.69 -14.74 -0.40
C GLY A 234 8.96 -13.66 -1.44
N LYS A 235 9.84 -13.95 -2.41
CA LYS A 235 10.22 -13.02 -3.49
C LYS A 235 9.17 -12.84 -4.59
N LYS A 236 8.11 -13.65 -4.60
CA LYS A 236 7.10 -13.67 -5.66
C LYS A 236 5.86 -12.87 -5.26
N VAL A 237 5.32 -12.13 -6.22
CA VAL A 237 3.91 -11.70 -6.22
C VAL A 237 3.16 -12.37 -7.36
N TYR A 238 2.07 -13.07 -7.05
CA TYR A 238 1.22 -13.75 -8.00
C TYR A 238 0.22 -12.77 -8.64
N LEU A 239 0.00 -12.94 -9.93
CA LEU A 239 -0.79 -12.02 -10.73
C LEU A 239 -2.14 -12.63 -11.10
N PRO A 240 -3.25 -12.05 -10.62
CA PRO A 240 -4.56 -12.31 -11.21
C PRO A 240 -4.56 -11.95 -12.71
N GLU A 241 -5.45 -12.58 -13.47
CA GLU A 241 -5.48 -12.46 -14.93
C GLU A 241 -5.53 -11.02 -15.44
N SER A 242 -6.33 -10.15 -14.82
CA SER A 242 -6.43 -8.74 -15.19
C SER A 242 -5.10 -7.99 -15.01
N HIS A 243 -4.34 -8.33 -13.97
CA HIS A 243 -3.04 -7.75 -13.67
C HIS A 243 -1.96 -8.32 -14.59
N MET A 244 -2.04 -9.61 -14.93
CA MET A 244 -1.17 -10.21 -15.93
C MET A 244 -1.31 -9.53 -17.30
N LYS A 245 -2.55 -9.33 -17.78
CA LYS A 245 -2.80 -8.59 -19.04
C LYS A 245 -2.29 -7.15 -18.98
N ARG A 246 -2.48 -6.46 -17.84
CA ARG A 246 -1.99 -5.08 -17.65
C ARG A 246 -0.46 -5.03 -17.64
N LEU A 247 0.18 -5.99 -16.97
CA LEU A 247 1.63 -6.14 -16.97
C LEU A 247 2.17 -6.33 -18.37
N LEU A 248 1.64 -7.28 -19.15
CA LEU A 248 2.12 -7.57 -20.51
C LEU A 248 2.06 -6.33 -21.41
N LYS A 249 1.04 -5.46 -21.25
CA LYS A 249 0.97 -4.16 -21.94
C LYS A 249 2.08 -3.21 -21.54
N ILE A 250 2.44 -3.15 -20.25
CA ILE A 250 3.56 -2.33 -19.75
C ILE A 250 4.89 -2.88 -20.27
N LEU A 251 5.07 -4.20 -20.22
CA LEU A 251 6.29 -4.90 -20.62
C LEU A 251 6.68 -4.72 -22.10
N LYS A 252 5.74 -4.36 -22.99
CA LYS A 252 6.05 -4.07 -24.40
C LYS A 252 7.09 -2.96 -24.58
N ASN A 253 7.19 -2.03 -23.61
CA ASN A 253 8.04 -0.85 -23.72
C ASN A 253 9.26 -0.89 -22.79
N ILE A 254 9.49 -1.98 -22.08
CA ILE A 254 10.59 -2.10 -21.12
C ILE A 254 11.30 -3.45 -21.20
N LYS A 255 12.59 -3.45 -20.88
CA LYS A 255 13.36 -4.69 -20.82
C LYS A 255 12.96 -5.49 -19.59
N PHE A 256 12.67 -6.76 -19.78
CA PHE A 256 12.34 -7.69 -18.71
C PHE A 256 12.94 -9.07 -19.01
N LYS A 257 12.90 -9.94 -18.03
CA LYS A 257 13.32 -11.34 -18.16
C LYS A 257 12.12 -12.26 -17.98
N ILE A 258 12.16 -13.41 -18.65
CA ILE A 258 11.22 -14.49 -18.43
C ILE A 258 11.97 -15.62 -17.74
N LYS A 259 11.37 -16.17 -16.69
CA LYS A 259 11.81 -17.39 -16.06
C LYS A 259 10.72 -18.44 -16.24
N TYR A 260 10.99 -19.42 -17.09
CA TYR A 260 10.08 -20.55 -17.32
C TYR A 260 10.42 -21.68 -16.33
N ASP A 261 9.44 -22.05 -15.51
CA ASP A 261 9.59 -22.94 -14.35
C ASP A 261 10.76 -22.54 -13.43
N ASN A 262 11.66 -23.49 -13.19
CA ASN A 262 12.90 -23.31 -12.44
C ASN A 262 14.12 -23.18 -13.37
N GLY A 263 13.88 -22.95 -14.67
CA GLY A 263 14.91 -22.79 -15.68
C GLY A 263 15.65 -21.46 -15.60
N GLU A 264 16.47 -21.22 -16.63
CA GLU A 264 17.25 -20.01 -16.78
C GLU A 264 16.39 -18.77 -17.06
N GLU A 265 16.91 -17.61 -16.69
CA GLU A 265 16.30 -16.32 -17.04
C GLU A 265 16.72 -15.93 -18.45
N ILE A 266 15.74 -15.78 -19.34
CA ILE A 266 15.95 -15.32 -20.72
C ILE A 266 15.44 -13.88 -20.87
N LEU A 267 15.98 -13.15 -21.84
CA LEU A 267 15.43 -11.84 -22.20
C LEU A 267 14.01 -12.02 -22.73
N GLY A 268 13.07 -11.25 -22.19
CA GLY A 268 11.67 -11.29 -22.60
C GLY A 268 11.43 -10.48 -23.87
N GLU A 269 10.59 -11.03 -24.75
CA GLU A 269 10.15 -10.38 -26.00
C GLU A 269 8.64 -10.63 -26.16
N ILE A 270 7.89 -9.57 -26.49
CA ILE A 270 6.43 -9.64 -26.73
C ILE A 270 6.17 -9.25 -28.18
N LEU A 271 5.62 -10.17 -28.96
CA LEU A 271 5.34 -10.02 -30.39
C LEU A 271 3.83 -9.89 -30.62
N ASN A 272 3.41 -8.95 -31.47
CA ASN A 272 2.04 -8.88 -31.99
C ASN A 272 1.96 -9.69 -33.29
N GLU A 273 2.24 -10.99 -33.20
CA GLU A 273 2.32 -11.92 -34.32
C GLU A 273 1.57 -13.20 -33.96
N ASP A 274 1.12 -13.90 -35.01
CA ASP A 274 0.54 -15.23 -34.89
C ASP A 274 1.58 -16.26 -34.42
N LEU A 275 1.14 -17.29 -33.72
CA LEU A 275 1.94 -18.42 -33.29
C LEU A 275 2.53 -19.14 -34.51
N PRO A 276 3.84 -19.39 -34.56
CA PRO A 276 4.47 -20.16 -35.62
C PRO A 276 4.26 -21.66 -35.37
N LEU A 277 3.01 -22.12 -35.46
CA LEU A 277 2.64 -23.52 -35.23
C LEU A 277 3.04 -24.38 -36.43
N GLU A 278 3.48 -25.59 -36.16
CA GLU A 278 3.88 -26.56 -37.18
C GLU A 278 3.20 -27.89 -36.90
N PHE A 279 2.63 -28.50 -37.94
CA PHE A 279 1.85 -29.73 -37.82
C PHE A 279 2.33 -30.81 -38.79
N ASN A 280 2.25 -32.06 -38.36
CA ASN A 280 2.25 -33.22 -39.24
C ASN A 280 0.85 -33.84 -39.29
N ILE A 281 0.46 -34.28 -40.49
CA ILE A 281 -0.76 -35.03 -40.75
C ILE A 281 -0.37 -36.30 -41.51
N ASP A 282 -0.33 -37.42 -40.78
CA ASP A 282 0.14 -38.70 -41.30
C ASP A 282 -1.01 -39.70 -41.51
N TYR A 283 -0.85 -40.59 -42.48
CA TYR A 283 -1.77 -41.71 -42.69
C TYR A 283 -1.10 -43.03 -42.26
N ILE A 284 -1.52 -43.53 -41.10
CA ILE A 284 -0.96 -44.72 -40.47
C ILE A 284 -2.04 -45.81 -40.40
N GLU A 285 -1.87 -46.85 -41.21
CA GLU A 285 -2.81 -47.96 -41.38
C GLU A 285 -4.22 -47.52 -41.81
N LYS A 286 -5.11 -47.25 -40.85
CA LYS A 286 -6.49 -46.76 -41.06
C LYS A 286 -6.78 -45.45 -40.32
N TYR A 287 -5.74 -44.80 -39.81
CA TYR A 287 -5.87 -43.58 -39.02
C TYR A 287 -5.19 -42.41 -39.71
N ILE A 288 -5.85 -41.27 -39.63
CA ILE A 288 -5.26 -39.95 -39.87
C ILE A 288 -4.79 -39.44 -38.51
N VAL A 289 -3.49 -39.21 -38.40
CA VAL A 289 -2.84 -38.77 -37.17
C VAL A 289 -2.42 -37.32 -37.34
N ILE A 290 -2.94 -36.44 -36.49
CA ILE A 290 -2.58 -35.02 -36.46
C ILE A 290 -1.77 -34.77 -35.20
N GLU A 291 -0.56 -34.24 -35.38
CA GLU A 291 0.33 -33.86 -34.30
C GLU A 291 0.88 -32.45 -34.53
N GLN A 292 1.09 -31.73 -33.44
CA GLN A 292 1.89 -30.52 -33.46
C GLN A 292 3.35 -30.93 -33.26
N ILE A 293 4.25 -30.47 -34.13
CA ILE A 293 5.66 -30.92 -34.15
C ILE A 293 6.40 -30.44 -32.89
N SER A 294 6.09 -29.23 -32.43
CA SER A 294 6.67 -28.62 -31.24
C SER A 294 5.69 -28.67 -30.06
N ASP A 295 6.23 -28.49 -28.84
CA ASP A 295 5.44 -28.42 -27.61
C ASP A 295 4.26 -27.44 -27.72
N LEU A 296 3.17 -27.70 -26.99
CA LEU A 296 2.02 -26.82 -27.01
C LEU A 296 2.36 -25.43 -26.44
N PRO A 297 1.86 -24.34 -27.06
CA PRO A 297 2.03 -23.01 -26.53
C PRO A 297 1.34 -22.88 -25.16
N LEU A 298 2.02 -22.27 -24.19
CA LEU A 298 1.46 -22.07 -22.85
C LEU A 298 0.64 -20.78 -22.84
N SER A 299 -0.67 -20.89 -22.59
CA SER A 299 -1.50 -19.69 -22.44
C SER A 299 -1.11 -18.89 -21.20
N LEU A 300 -0.94 -17.57 -21.35
CA LEU A 300 -0.66 -16.62 -20.27
C LEU A 300 -1.91 -15.86 -19.80
N SER A 301 -3.06 -16.11 -20.45
CA SER A 301 -4.36 -15.50 -20.11
C SER A 301 -5.52 -16.44 -20.43
N LYS A 302 -6.61 -16.39 -19.66
CA LYS A 302 -7.72 -17.37 -19.83
C LYS A 302 -8.47 -17.19 -21.15
N ASP A 303 -8.44 -15.99 -21.71
CA ASP A 303 -8.99 -15.69 -23.03
C ASP A 303 -8.11 -16.14 -24.20
N GLY A 304 -6.90 -16.67 -23.94
CA GLY A 304 -5.99 -17.10 -25.00
C GLY A 304 -5.39 -15.95 -25.80
N ASN A 305 -5.43 -14.71 -25.30
CA ASN A 305 -4.87 -13.57 -26.03
C ASN A 305 -3.34 -13.49 -25.96
N TYR A 306 -2.71 -14.14 -24.98
CA TYR A 306 -1.26 -14.17 -24.86
C TYR A 306 -0.76 -15.60 -24.65
N PHE A 307 0.30 -15.97 -25.36
CA PHE A 307 0.93 -17.29 -25.25
C PHE A 307 2.43 -17.17 -25.07
N PHE A 308 3.03 -17.98 -24.20
CA PHE A 308 4.46 -18.22 -24.17
C PHE A 308 4.78 -19.44 -25.03
N TYR A 309 5.61 -19.23 -26.05
CA TYR A 309 5.99 -20.27 -27.01
C TYR A 309 7.37 -19.97 -27.59
N ASN A 310 8.21 -20.98 -27.80
CA ASN A 310 9.57 -20.82 -28.35
C ASN A 310 10.37 -19.66 -27.72
N LYS A 311 10.33 -19.56 -26.39
CA LYS A 311 11.03 -18.54 -25.59
C LYS A 311 10.56 -17.09 -25.80
N LYS A 312 9.43 -16.87 -26.47
CA LYS A 312 8.82 -15.54 -26.69
C LYS A 312 7.38 -15.51 -26.21
N ILE A 313 6.83 -14.31 -26.04
CA ILE A 313 5.41 -14.10 -25.78
C ILE A 313 4.76 -13.62 -27.07
N TYR A 314 3.74 -14.33 -27.54
CA TYR A 314 2.94 -13.96 -28.70
C TYR A 314 1.60 -13.38 -28.25
N HIS A 315 1.12 -12.39 -28.99
CA HIS A 315 -0.22 -11.85 -28.93
C HIS A 315 -0.87 -12.07 -30.31
N PRO A 316 -1.42 -13.28 -30.55
CA PRO A 316 -1.89 -13.69 -31.86
C PRO A 316 -3.13 -12.92 -32.33
N SER A 317 -3.44 -13.07 -33.60
CA SER A 317 -4.67 -12.54 -34.19
C SER A 317 -5.89 -13.33 -33.72
N MET A 318 -7.03 -12.64 -33.57
CA MET A 318 -8.31 -13.28 -33.23
C MET A 318 -8.66 -14.46 -34.16
N PRO A 319 -8.46 -14.38 -35.50
CA PRO A 319 -8.68 -15.52 -36.38
C PRO A 319 -7.86 -16.76 -36.02
N GLN A 320 -6.58 -16.61 -35.65
CA GLN A 320 -5.75 -17.75 -35.25
C GLN A 320 -6.24 -18.33 -33.91
N ILE A 321 -6.56 -17.47 -32.94
CA ILE A 321 -7.05 -17.89 -31.61
C ILE A 321 -8.33 -18.73 -31.74
N GLU A 322 -9.33 -18.23 -32.47
CA GLU A 322 -10.63 -18.89 -32.62
C GLU A 322 -10.52 -20.26 -33.32
N LEU A 323 -9.69 -20.36 -34.36
CA LEU A 323 -9.51 -21.60 -35.11
C LEU A 323 -8.64 -22.61 -34.37
N TYR A 324 -7.62 -22.15 -33.63
CA TYR A 324 -6.69 -23.03 -32.93
C TYR A 324 -7.27 -23.61 -31.64
N LYS A 325 -8.21 -22.92 -30.98
CA LYS A 325 -8.77 -23.33 -29.68
C LYS A 325 -9.21 -24.80 -29.63
N GLY A 326 -9.97 -25.26 -30.62
CA GLY A 326 -10.46 -26.65 -30.66
C GLY A 326 -9.34 -27.68 -30.84
N LEU A 327 -8.34 -27.35 -31.66
CA LEU A 327 -7.15 -28.20 -31.83
C LEU A 327 -6.32 -28.25 -30.54
N PHE A 328 -6.12 -27.09 -29.90
CA PHE A 328 -5.34 -26.96 -28.68
C PHE A 328 -5.94 -27.77 -27.53
N GLU A 329 -7.23 -27.64 -27.23
CA GLU A 329 -7.86 -28.39 -26.14
C GLU A 329 -7.77 -29.91 -26.38
N THR A 330 -8.01 -30.35 -27.62
CA THR A 330 -7.88 -31.77 -27.97
C THR A 330 -6.45 -32.27 -27.81
N LEU A 331 -5.45 -31.48 -28.23
CA LEU A 331 -4.03 -31.82 -28.16
C LEU A 331 -3.47 -31.75 -26.73
N LYS A 332 -4.03 -30.89 -25.91
CA LYS A 332 -3.69 -30.75 -24.50
C LYS A 332 -4.08 -32.00 -23.72
N GLU A 333 -5.25 -32.56 -24.01
CA GLU A 333 -5.69 -33.84 -23.45
C GLU A 333 -4.94 -35.03 -24.06
N ASN A 334 -4.63 -34.96 -25.37
CA ASN A 334 -4.04 -36.04 -26.14
C ASN A 334 -2.83 -35.54 -26.93
N LYS A 335 -1.63 -36.10 -26.73
CA LYS A 335 -0.42 -35.66 -27.47
C LYS A 335 -0.57 -35.64 -29.00
N LYS A 336 -1.51 -36.42 -29.53
CA LYS A 336 -1.88 -36.51 -30.94
C LYS A 336 -3.37 -36.76 -31.08
N ILE A 337 -3.96 -36.30 -32.17
CA ILE A 337 -5.35 -36.59 -32.53
C ILE A 337 -5.33 -37.75 -33.52
N MET A 338 -6.05 -38.83 -33.23
CA MET A 338 -6.15 -40.00 -34.12
C MET A 338 -7.61 -40.20 -34.54
N ILE A 339 -7.86 -40.15 -35.85
CA ILE A 339 -9.21 -40.25 -36.42
C ILE A 339 -9.21 -41.34 -37.48
N TYR A 340 -10.26 -42.18 -37.53
CA TYR A 340 -10.42 -43.18 -38.59
C TYR A 340 -10.59 -42.52 -39.96
N ASP A 341 -10.06 -43.16 -41.00
CA ASP A 341 -10.12 -42.72 -42.39
C ASP A 341 -11.54 -42.66 -42.98
N ASP A 342 -12.52 -43.33 -42.35
CA ASP A 342 -13.96 -43.17 -42.64
C ASP A 342 -14.42 -41.69 -42.61
N TYR A 343 -13.74 -40.83 -41.83
CA TYR A 343 -14.04 -39.40 -41.69
C TYR A 343 -13.17 -38.50 -42.59
N LEU A 344 -12.42 -39.06 -43.56
CA LEU A 344 -11.48 -38.32 -44.40
C LEU A 344 -12.11 -37.08 -45.08
N LYS A 345 -13.36 -37.19 -45.56
CA LYS A 345 -14.08 -36.07 -46.20
C LYS A 345 -14.31 -34.88 -45.26
N ASP A 346 -14.64 -35.15 -44.00
CA ASP A 346 -14.86 -34.08 -43.01
C ASP A 346 -13.53 -33.46 -42.58
N ILE A 347 -12.48 -34.27 -42.43
CA ILE A 347 -11.13 -33.81 -42.11
C ILE A 347 -10.59 -32.90 -43.21
N GLU A 348 -10.74 -33.30 -44.47
CA GLU A 348 -10.36 -32.49 -45.62
C GLU A 348 -11.13 -31.18 -45.70
N LYS A 349 -12.45 -31.23 -45.48
CA LYS A 349 -13.30 -30.05 -45.62
C LYS A 349 -13.13 -29.04 -44.49
N PHE A 350 -12.91 -29.50 -43.26
CA PHE A 350 -12.94 -28.64 -42.07
C PHE A 350 -11.60 -28.54 -41.36
N ILE A 351 -10.90 -29.65 -41.15
CA ILE A 351 -9.72 -29.70 -40.28
C ILE A 351 -8.46 -29.24 -41.01
N ILE A 352 -8.18 -29.77 -42.20
CA ILE A 352 -6.98 -29.41 -42.97
C ILE A 352 -6.94 -27.90 -43.31
N PRO A 353 -8.03 -27.28 -43.80
CA PRO A 353 -8.05 -25.83 -44.04
C PRO A 353 -7.85 -25.02 -42.76
N ALA A 354 -8.44 -25.46 -41.64
CA ALA A 354 -8.24 -24.81 -40.35
C ALA A 354 -6.77 -24.89 -39.90
N ILE A 355 -6.15 -26.08 -39.95
CA ILE A 355 -4.73 -26.28 -39.62
C ILE A 355 -3.85 -25.39 -40.50
N LYS A 356 -4.03 -25.45 -41.83
CA LYS A 356 -3.27 -24.61 -42.78
C LYS A 356 -3.38 -23.11 -42.48
N LYS A 357 -4.53 -22.65 -41.98
CA LYS A 357 -4.78 -21.25 -41.66
C LYS A 357 -4.18 -20.82 -40.32
N VAL A 358 -4.00 -21.73 -39.38
CA VAL A 358 -3.40 -21.44 -38.05
C VAL A 358 -1.92 -21.78 -37.96
N SER A 359 -1.39 -22.54 -38.91
CA SER A 359 0.01 -23.00 -38.90
C SER A 359 0.89 -22.17 -39.82
N LYS A 360 2.16 -22.02 -39.44
CA LYS A 360 3.21 -21.58 -40.34
C LYS A 360 3.57 -22.68 -41.35
N GLN A 361 3.50 -23.94 -40.94
CA GLN A 361 3.83 -25.08 -41.78
C GLN A 361 2.94 -26.29 -41.47
N VAL A 362 2.53 -27.02 -42.51
CA VAL A 362 1.86 -28.31 -42.40
C VAL A 362 2.55 -29.31 -43.32
N ASN A 363 3.06 -30.40 -42.75
CA ASN A 363 3.51 -31.54 -43.52
C ASN A 363 2.37 -32.55 -43.60
N ILE A 364 2.01 -32.95 -44.81
CA ILE A 364 0.91 -33.90 -45.06
C ILE A 364 1.49 -35.10 -45.82
N ASP A 365 1.18 -36.31 -45.38
CA ASP A 365 1.57 -37.56 -46.04
C ASP A 365 1.11 -37.57 -47.51
N ASP A 366 1.99 -38.03 -48.42
CA ASP A 366 1.71 -38.16 -49.86
C ASP A 366 0.49 -39.04 -50.16
N LYS A 367 0.19 -40.01 -49.28
CA LYS A 367 -1.03 -40.82 -49.38
C LYS A 367 -2.30 -39.98 -49.26
N LEU A 368 -2.27 -38.93 -48.43
CA LEU A 368 -3.40 -38.01 -48.21
C LEU A 368 -3.47 -36.93 -49.29
N LYS A 369 -2.34 -36.54 -49.89
CA LYS A 369 -2.28 -35.51 -50.95
C LYS A 369 -3.16 -35.84 -52.16
N LYS A 370 -3.39 -37.12 -52.45
CA LYS A 370 -4.25 -37.57 -53.57
C LYS A 370 -5.73 -37.26 -53.35
N TYR A 371 -6.14 -37.06 -52.11
CA TYR A 371 -7.53 -36.78 -51.75
C TYR A 371 -7.81 -35.29 -51.63
N LEU A 372 -6.77 -34.44 -51.52
CA LEU A 372 -6.84 -33.00 -51.23
C LEU A 372 -7.07 -32.08 -52.44
N ILE A 373 -7.81 -32.51 -53.47
CA ILE A 373 -8.02 -31.75 -54.72
C ILE A 373 -9.27 -30.87 -54.66
#